data_AF-A0A920P390-F1
#
_entry.id   AF-A0A920P390-F1
#
_cell.length_a   1.000
_cell.length_b   1.000
_cell.length_c   1.000
_cell.angle_alpha   90.00
_cell.angle_beta   90.00
_cell.angle_gamma   90.00
#
_symmetry.space_group_name_H-M   'P 1'
#
loop_
_entity.id
_entity.type
_entity.pdbx_description
1 polymer ?
#
loop_
_entity_poly.entity_id
_entity_poly.type
_entity_poly.pdbx_seq_one_letter_code
_entity_poly.pdbx_strand_id
1 'polypeptide(L)'
;MLVGNDTLSLGYVARAFYADALTQLGAIPGWAPLILGGTPFLEALSAGDALYFPSTALLLLFEPYRALGWKLVIHVVAAGFFMFGWIRALGGSRFAASLLVLDIC
;
A
#
# COMPACT_ATOMS: atom_id res chain seq x y z
N MET A 1 -7.35 -3.57 -10.17
CA MET A 1 -7.12 -2.28 -9.46
C MET A 1 -5.90 -1.50 -9.94
N LEU A 2 -4.75 -2.13 -10.25
CA LEU A 2 -3.51 -1.42 -10.62
C LEU A 2 -3.61 -0.50 -11.84
N VAL A 3 -4.50 -0.82 -12.79
CA VAL A 3 -4.72 -0.05 -14.03
C VAL A 3 -5.97 0.83 -13.94
N GLY A 4 -6.57 0.97 -12.76
CA GLY A 4 -7.71 1.86 -12.56
C GLY A 4 -7.30 3.32 -12.71
N ASN A 5 -8.19 4.16 -13.25
CA ASN A 5 -7.88 5.57 -13.49
C ASN A 5 -7.42 6.28 -12.21
N ASP A 6 -8.09 6.07 -11.08
CA ASP A 6 -7.73 6.68 -9.79
C ASP A 6 -6.36 6.19 -9.30
N THR A 7 -6.07 4.90 -9.52
CA THR A 7 -4.77 4.32 -9.19
C THR A 7 -3.66 4.91 -10.05
N LEU A 8 -3.89 5.13 -11.34
CA LEU A 8 -2.85 5.66 -12.24
C LEU A 8 -2.69 7.17 -12.09
N SER A 9 -3.80 7.92 -12.04
CA SER A 9 -3.81 9.39 -12.05
C SER A 9 -3.33 10.01 -10.73
N LEU A 10 -3.59 9.36 -9.59
CA LEU A 10 -3.18 9.86 -8.28
C LEU A 10 -2.34 8.85 -7.51
N GLY A 11 -2.80 7.60 -7.42
CA GLY A 11 -2.14 6.56 -6.62
C GLY A 11 -0.66 6.39 -6.99
N TYR A 12 -0.38 6.08 -8.26
CA TYR A 12 0.95 5.88 -8.81
C TYR A 12 1.76 7.17 -8.76
N VAL A 13 1.22 8.28 -9.26
CA VAL A 13 1.92 9.58 -9.32
C VAL A 13 2.43 10.00 -7.94
N ALA A 14 1.62 9.85 -6.89
CA ALA A 14 2.02 10.20 -5.54
C ALA A 14 3.13 9.27 -4.98
N ARG A 15 3.08 7.97 -5.27
CA ARG A 15 4.13 7.02 -4.82
C ARG A 15 5.43 7.21 -5.60
N ALA A 16 5.34 7.55 -6.89
CA ALA A 16 6.51 7.88 -7.69
C ALA A 16 7.18 9.16 -7.18
N PHE A 17 6.41 10.22 -6.95
CA PHE A 17 6.93 11.46 -6.37
C PHE A 17 7.56 11.23 -4.98
N TYR A 18 6.95 10.41 -4.14
CA TYR A 18 7.51 10.03 -2.84
C TYR A 18 8.83 9.26 -2.96
N ALA A 19 8.88 8.25 -3.82
CA ALA A 19 10.08 7.46 -4.06
C ALA A 19 11.22 8.33 -4.60
N ASP A 20 10.92 9.23 -5.54
CA ASP A 20 11.89 10.20 -6.07
C ASP A 20 12.39 11.15 -4.98
N ALA A 21 11.50 11.71 -4.16
CA ALA A 21 11.88 12.60 -3.06
C ALA A 21 12.79 11.89 -2.04
N LEU A 22 12.46 10.65 -1.67
CA LEU A 22 13.30 9.86 -0.76
C LEU A 22 14.66 9.52 -1.37
N THR A 23 14.72 9.12 -2.64
CA THR A 23 15.95 8.66 -3.28
C THR A 23 16.87 9.80 -3.69
N GLN A 24 16.32 10.94 -4.12
CA GLN A 24 17.09 12.08 -4.61
C GLN A 24 17.42 13.09 -3.50
N LEU A 25 16.47 13.36 -2.60
CA LEU A 25 16.60 14.40 -1.56
C LEU A 25 16.84 13.82 -0.17
N GLY A 26 16.63 12.51 0.04
CA GLY A 26 16.74 11.89 1.36
C GLY A 26 15.69 12.36 2.36
N ALA A 27 14.60 12.97 1.87
CA ALA A 27 13.62 13.65 2.71
C ALA A 27 12.19 13.32 2.27
N ILE A 28 11.30 13.31 3.26
CA ILE A 28 9.86 13.19 3.01
C ILE A 28 9.37 14.53 2.42
N PRO A 29 8.68 14.51 1.26
CA PRO A 29 8.24 15.74 0.63
C PRO A 29 7.14 16.43 1.45
N GLY A 30 7.26 17.74 1.64
CA GLY A 30 6.24 18.56 2.29
C GLY A 30 5.16 19.05 1.30
N TRP A 31 5.57 19.56 0.14
CA TRP A 31 4.69 20.10 -0.89
C TRP A 31 4.85 19.35 -2.22
N ALA A 32 3.74 18.98 -2.85
CA ALA A 32 3.70 18.31 -4.15
C ALA A 32 3.17 19.27 -5.23
N PRO A 33 4.04 20.00 -5.95
CA PRO A 33 3.61 21.08 -6.85
C PRO A 33 2.84 20.60 -8.08
N LEU A 34 3.05 19.35 -8.51
CA LEU A 34 2.46 18.79 -9.73
C LEU A 34 1.22 17.95 -9.48
N ILE A 35 0.87 17.67 -8.21
CA ILE A 35 -0.30 16.87 -7.85
C ILE A 35 -1.47 17.83 -7.60
N LEU A 36 -2.54 17.69 -8.41
CA LEU A 36 -3.79 18.45 -8.29
C LEU A 36 -3.61 19.98 -8.30
N GLY A 37 -2.62 20.49 -9.05
CA GLY A 37 -2.30 21.93 -9.10
C GLY A 37 -1.51 22.44 -7.89
N GLY A 38 -1.01 21.55 -7.05
CA GLY A 38 -0.24 21.87 -5.85
C GLY A 38 -0.98 21.46 -4.59
N THR A 39 -0.42 20.52 -3.83
CA THR A 39 -1.03 20.02 -2.58
C THR A 39 -0.01 19.77 -1.48
N PRO A 40 -0.38 19.94 -0.20
CA PRO A 40 0.44 19.47 0.91
C PRO A 40 0.51 17.94 0.86
N PHE A 41 1.70 17.38 0.69
CA PHE A 41 1.84 15.95 0.37
C PHE A 41 1.37 15.04 1.51
N LEU A 42 1.68 15.42 2.76
CA LEU A 42 1.30 14.65 3.94
C LEU A 42 -0.18 14.82 4.30
N GLU A 43 -0.70 16.04 4.19
CA GLU A 43 -2.04 16.38 4.68
C GLU A 43 -3.15 16.14 3.65
N ALA A 44 -2.85 16.23 2.36
CA ALA A 44 -3.86 16.10 1.30
C ALA A 44 -4.26 14.65 0.98
N LEU A 45 -3.99 13.71 1.89
CA LEU A 45 -4.14 12.25 1.68
C LEU A 45 -3.36 11.69 0.48
N SER A 46 -2.60 12.52 -0.23
CA SER A 46 -1.83 12.15 -1.42
C SER A 46 -0.69 11.20 -1.05
N ALA A 47 -0.06 11.38 0.12
CA ALA A 47 0.84 10.39 0.71
C ALA A 47 0.18 9.01 0.89
N GLY A 48 -1.10 8.97 1.25
CA GLY A 48 -1.85 7.75 1.53
C GLY A 48 -1.09 6.79 2.44
N ASP A 49 -0.82 5.58 1.95
CA ASP A 49 -0.08 4.54 2.66
C ASP A 49 1.43 4.54 2.39
N ALA A 50 1.99 5.56 1.71
CA ALA A 50 3.42 5.59 1.36
C ALA A 50 4.34 5.66 2.58
N LEU A 51 3.85 6.23 3.70
CA LEU A 51 4.58 6.32 4.98
C LEU A 51 4.48 5.05 5.82
N TYR A 52 3.59 4.13 5.46
CA TYR A 52 3.50 2.85 6.14
C TYR A 52 4.78 2.05 5.85
N PHE A 53 5.48 1.62 6.90
CA PHE A 53 6.83 1.06 6.79
C PHE A 53 6.96 -0.03 5.71
N PRO A 54 6.07 -1.03 5.60
CA PRO A 54 6.10 -1.99 4.48
C PRO A 54 5.97 -1.35 3.10
N SER A 55 5.11 -0.35 2.92
CA SER A 55 4.96 0.37 1.66
C SER A 55 6.22 1.17 1.33
N THR A 56 6.78 1.89 2.30
CA THR A 56 8.04 2.63 2.12
C THR A 56 9.17 1.69 1.71
N ALA A 57 9.30 0.54 2.37
CA ALA A 57 10.30 -0.47 2.04
C ALA A 57 10.13 -0.97 0.60
N LEU A 58 8.89 -1.27 0.16
CA LEU A 58 8.63 -1.68 -1.22
C LEU A 58 9.00 -0.59 -2.23
N LEU A 59 8.72 0.68 -1.93
CA LEU A 59 9.04 1.82 -2.81
C LEU A 59 10.54 2.13 -2.89
N LEU A 60 11.32 1.73 -1.88
CA LEU A 60 12.79 1.84 -1.91
C LEU A 60 13.46 0.66 -2.61
N LEU A 61 12.81 -0.51 -2.63
CA LEU A 61 13.37 -1.74 -3.21
C LEU A 61 12.94 -1.98 -4.66
N PHE A 62 11.77 -1.47 -5.05
CA PHE A 62 11.19 -1.71 -6.37
C PHE A 62 10.73 -0.40 -7.01
N GLU A 63 10.66 -0.41 -8.34
CA GLU A 63 9.99 0.65 -9.11
C GLU A 63 8.51 0.79 -8.64
N PRO A 64 7.95 2.03 -8.57
CA PRO A 64 6.66 2.29 -7.93
C PRO A 64 5.50 1.44 -8.45
N TYR A 65 5.40 1.18 -9.76
CA TYR A 65 4.36 0.35 -10.33
C TYR A 65 4.44 -1.09 -9.81
N ARG A 66 5.65 -1.68 -9.78
CA ARG A 66 5.89 -3.01 -9.20
C ARG A 66 5.66 -3.04 -7.69
N ALA A 67 6.07 -1.99 -6.98
CA ALA A 67 5.87 -1.87 -5.54
C ALA A 67 4.38 -1.90 -5.18
N LEU A 68 3.52 -1.21 -5.95
CA LEU A 68 2.07 -1.24 -5.75
C LEU A 68 1.48 -2.64 -5.97
N GLY A 69 1.99 -3.39 -6.96
CA GLY A 69 1.57 -4.78 -7.19
C GLY A 69 1.94 -5.70 -6.04
N TRP A 70 3.20 -5.65 -5.59
CA TRP A 70 3.66 -6.44 -4.44
C TRP A 70 2.93 -6.07 -3.16
N LYS A 71 2.64 -4.78 -2.95
CA LYS A 71 1.86 -4.32 -1.81
C LYS A 71 0.51 -5.01 -1.75
N LEU A 72 -0.22 -5.08 -2.88
CA LEU A 72 -1.51 -5.74 -2.95
C LEU A 72 -1.41 -7.22 -2.55
N VAL A 73 -0.45 -7.94 -3.14
CA VAL A 73 -0.24 -9.37 -2.87
C VAL A 73 0.08 -9.61 -1.39
N ILE A 74 1.04 -8.86 -0.84
CA ILE A 74 1.46 -8.99 0.56
C ILE A 74 0.28 -8.72 1.50
N HIS A 75 -0.51 -7.69 1.21
CA HIS A 75 -1.63 -7.31 2.07
C HIS A 75 -2.73 -8.38 2.08
N VAL A 76 -3.09 -8.93 0.92
CA VAL A 76 -4.11 -10.00 0.81
C VAL A 76 -3.64 -11.28 1.51
N VAL A 77 -2.38 -11.68 1.30
CA VAL A 77 -1.80 -12.86 1.97
C VAL A 77 -1.75 -12.66 3.49
N ALA A 78 -1.33 -11.49 3.95
CA ALA A 78 -1.31 -11.16 5.37
C ALA A 78 -2.71 -11.19 5.98
N ALA A 79 -3.71 -10.63 5.30
CA ALA A 79 -5.10 -10.64 5.74
C ALA A 79 -5.61 -12.08 5.94
N GLY A 80 -5.38 -12.97 4.97
CA GLY A 80 -5.72 -14.39 5.11
C GLY A 80 -5.00 -15.07 6.26
N PHE A 81 -3.69 -14.86 6.40
CA PHE A 81 -2.89 -15.45 7.49
C PHE A 81 -3.39 -15.02 8.87
N PHE A 82 -3.61 -13.72 9.08
CA PHE A 82 -4.09 -13.19 10.36
C PHE A 82 -5.53 -13.58 10.65
N MET A 83 -6.39 -13.66 9.63
CA MET A 83 -7.77 -14.14 9.78
C MET A 83 -7.80 -15.60 10.24
N PHE A 84 -6.99 -16.46 9.62
CA PHE A 84 -6.87 -17.85 10.05
C PHE A 84 -6.42 -17.93 11.51
N GLY A 85 -5.36 -17.20 11.88
CA GLY A 85 -4.86 -17.15 13.25
C GLY A 85 -5.91 -16.67 14.25
N TRP A 86 -6.68 -15.64 13.90
CA TRP A 86 -7.72 -15.09 14.75
C TRP A 86 -8.85 -16.09 15.01
N ILE A 87 -9.39 -16.74 13.98
CA ILE A 87 -10.44 -17.75 14.16
C ILE A 87 -9.95 -18.93 15.01
N ARG A 88 -8.69 -19.33 14.84
CA ARG A 88 -8.07 -20.36 15.67
C ARG A 88 -7.92 -19.91 17.12
N ALA A 89 -7.59 -18.65 17.38
CA ALA A 89 -7.51 -18.08 18.72
C ALA A 89 -8.88 -17.99 19.41
N LEU A 90 -9.97 -17.79 18.66
CA LEU A 90 -11.35 -17.84 19.16
C LEU A 90 -11.86 -19.26 19.44
N GLY A 91 -11.06 -20.30 19.16
CA GLY A 91 -11.46 -21.70 19.34
C GLY A 91 -12.23 -22.30 18.16
N GLY A 92 -12.38 -21.57 17.05
CA GLY A 92 -13.06 -22.06 15.85
C GLY A 92 -12.32 -23.22 15.19
N SER A 93 -13.05 -24.14 14.53
CA SER A 93 -12.45 -25.32 13.90
C SER A 93 -11.51 -24.94 12.74
N ARG A 94 -10.56 -25.82 12.39
CA ARG A 94 -9.65 -25.59 11.25
C ARG A 94 -10.41 -25.39 9.93
N PHE A 95 -11.53 -26.10 9.77
CA PHE A 95 -12.38 -26.01 8.60
C PHE A 95 -13.10 -24.65 8.50
N ALA A 96 -13.64 -24.14 9.61
CA ALA A 96 -14.24 -22.81 9.66
C ALA A 96 -13.21 -21.72 9.37
N ALA A 97 -12.00 -21.85 9.92
CA ALA A 97 -10.91 -20.91 9.67
C ALA A 97 -10.47 -20.89 8.19
N SER A 98 -10.34 -22.04 7.53
CA SER A 98 -9.96 -22.10 6.11
C SER A 98 -11.05 -21.56 5.18
N LEU A 99 -12.33 -21.78 5.52
CA LEU A 99 -13.46 -21.26 4.74
C LEU A 99 -13.49 -19.73 4.76
N LEU A 100 -13.34 -19.12 5.94
CA LEU A 100 -13.36 -17.67 6.10
C LEU A 100 -12.16 -16.97 5.45
N VAL A 101 -11.01 -17.63 5.40
CA VAL A 101 -9.85 -17.13 4.65
C VAL A 101 -10.15 -17.06 3.16
N LEU A 102 -10.83 -18.07 2.63
CA LEU A 102 -11.17 -18.17 1.21
C LEU A 102 -12.24 -17.16 0.78
N ASP A 103 -13.07 -16.69 1.71
CA ASP A 103 -14.07 -15.64 1.47
C ASP A 103 -13.43 -14.23 1.42
N ILE A 104 -12.31 -14.04 2.11
CA ILE A 104 -11.58 -12.76 2.19
C ILE A 104 -10.59 -12.55 1.03
N CYS A 105 -10.06 -13.64 0.45
CA CYS A 105 -9.05 -13.60 -0.62
C CYS A 105 -9.66 -13.65 -2.02
#